data_AF-A0A538FGA9-F1
#
_entry.id   AF-A0A538FGA9-F1
#
_cell.length_a   1.000
_cell.length_b   1.000
_cell.length_c   1.000
_cell.angle_alpha   90.00
_cell.angle_beta   90.00
_cell.angle_gamma   90.00
#
_symmetry.space_group_name_H-M   'P 1'
#
loop_
_entity.id
_entity.type
_entity.pdbx_description
1 polymer ?
#
loop_
_entity_poly.entity_id
_entity_poly.type
_entity_poly.pdbx_seq_one_letter_code
_entity_poly.pdbx_strand_id
1 'polypeptide(L)'
;MRLPSTTQEARASARALASARVALGVTAFALPRLPARPWVGTDAARPSVEVMGRALGARDVALGLGALLALRGDGPVRGWLEAGGLADAGDVAATILAWRNGPRFGRWLVLAAATGGVVASVLLAPLVDQD
;
A
#
# COMPACT_ATOMS: atom_id res chain seq x y z
N MET A 1 2.40 9.25 15.41
CA MET A 1 3.52 8.94 14.49
C MET A 1 4.52 10.05 14.64
N ARG A 2 5.75 9.77 15.10
CA ARG A 2 6.81 10.77 15.17
C ARG A 2 7.35 10.93 13.74
N LEU A 3 7.45 12.16 13.24
CA LEU A 3 8.05 12.40 11.93
C LEU A 3 9.54 12.06 12.01
N PRO A 4 10.11 11.37 11.00
CA PRO A 4 11.54 11.15 10.97
C PRO A 4 12.26 12.49 10.92
N SER A 5 13.29 12.61 11.75
CA SER A 5 14.09 13.82 11.93
C SER A 5 15.45 13.73 11.24
N THR A 6 15.81 12.55 10.74
CA THR A 6 17.04 12.28 9.99
C THR A 6 16.75 11.45 8.74
N THR A 7 17.62 11.56 7.72
CA THR A 7 17.56 10.72 6.51
C THR A 7 17.61 9.23 6.87
N GLN A 8 18.40 8.84 7.86
CA GLN A 8 18.50 7.45 8.29
C GLN A 8 17.17 6.92 8.87
N GLU A 9 16.49 7.71 9.70
CA GLU A 9 15.14 7.37 10.20
C GLU A 9 14.11 7.30 9.06
N ALA A 10 14.20 8.20 8.08
CA ALA A 10 13.34 8.19 6.89
C ALA A 10 13.56 6.93 6.04
N ARG A 11 14.82 6.53 5.80
CA ARG A 11 15.17 5.31 5.06
C ARG A 11 14.73 4.04 5.80
N ALA A 12 14.85 4.00 7.13
CA ALA A 12 14.35 2.88 7.94
C ALA A 12 12.82 2.77 7.85
N SER A 13 12.12 3.90 7.93
CA SER A 13 10.66 3.97 7.80
C SER A 13 10.18 3.60 6.39
N ALA A 14 10.89 4.06 5.35
CA ALA A 14 10.64 3.69 3.96
C ALA A 14 10.81 2.18 3.74
N ARG A 15 11.84 1.58 4.34
CA ARG A 15 12.05 0.13 4.30
C ARG A 15 10.91 -0.64 4.96
N ALA A 16 10.44 -0.15 6.11
CA ALA A 16 9.31 -0.76 6.81
C ALA A 16 8.01 -0.67 5.98
N LEU A 17 7.71 0.51 5.41
CA LEU A 17 6.56 0.73 4.53
C LEU A 17 6.60 -0.18 3.30
N ALA A 18 7.75 -0.23 2.61
CA ALA A 18 7.94 -1.06 1.44
C ALA A 18 7.81 -2.56 1.77
N SER A 19 8.36 -3.01 2.90
CA SER A 19 8.23 -4.40 3.36
C SER A 19 6.78 -4.77 3.69
N ALA A 20 6.06 -3.88 4.38
CA ALA A 20 4.64 -4.06 4.68
C ALA A 20 3.80 -4.15 3.39
N ARG A 21 4.10 -3.30 2.39
CA ARG A 21 3.46 -3.36 1.08
C ARG A 21 3.72 -4.69 0.37
N VAL A 22 4.96 -5.18 0.36
CA VAL A 22 5.27 -6.51 -0.21
C VAL A 22 4.48 -7.61 0.51
N ALA A 23 4.44 -7.60 1.84
CA ALA A 23 3.72 -8.60 2.61
C ALA A 23 2.20 -8.59 2.33
N LEU A 24 1.59 -7.40 2.26
CA LEU A 24 0.19 -7.23 1.87
C LEU A 24 -0.05 -7.69 0.43
N GLY A 25 0.83 -7.32 -0.50
CA GLY A 25 0.74 -7.70 -1.90
C GLY A 25 0.84 -9.21 -2.11
N VAL A 26 1.80 -9.87 -1.45
CA VAL A 26 1.92 -11.34 -1.44
C VAL A 26 0.67 -11.99 -0.87
N THR A 27 0.13 -11.44 0.22
CA THR A 27 -1.10 -11.94 0.83
C THR A 27 -2.29 -11.79 -0.12
N ALA A 28 -2.44 -10.65 -0.78
CA ALA A 28 -3.50 -10.41 -1.78
C ALA A 28 -3.33 -11.29 -3.03
N PHE A 29 -2.09 -11.63 -3.41
CA PHE A 29 -1.82 -12.52 -4.53
C PHE A 29 -2.09 -13.99 -4.20
N ALA A 30 -1.57 -14.50 -3.09
CA ALA A 30 -1.71 -15.90 -2.71
C ALA A 30 -3.11 -16.20 -2.14
N LEU A 31 -3.64 -15.28 -1.33
CA LEU A 31 -4.86 -15.43 -0.54
C LEU A 31 -5.81 -14.24 -0.75
N PRO A 32 -6.26 -13.95 -2.00
CA PRO A 32 -6.99 -12.72 -2.35
C PRO A 32 -8.26 -12.49 -1.52
N ARG A 33 -8.88 -13.56 -1.05
CA ARG A 33 -10.08 -13.50 -0.21
C ARG A 33 -9.84 -12.78 1.12
N LEU A 34 -8.64 -12.90 1.69
CA LEU A 34 -8.34 -12.34 3.01
C LEU A 34 -8.42 -10.81 3.02
N PRO A 35 -7.66 -10.07 2.18
CA PRO A 35 -7.78 -8.62 2.11
C PRO A 35 -9.07 -8.15 1.42
N ALA A 36 -9.67 -8.96 0.53
CA ALA A 36 -10.91 -8.58 -0.13
C ALA A 36 -12.15 -8.63 0.78
N ARG A 37 -12.19 -9.54 1.77
CA ARG A 37 -13.34 -9.67 2.70
C ARG A 37 -13.74 -8.38 3.42
N PRO A 38 -12.83 -7.63 4.07
CA PRO A 38 -13.20 -6.35 4.67
C PRO A 38 -13.63 -5.30 3.63
N TRP A 39 -13.19 -5.42 2.37
CA TRP A 39 -13.47 -4.43 1.34
C TRP A 39 -14.81 -4.64 0.62
N VAL A 40 -15.12 -5.89 0.25
CA VAL A 40 -16.29 -6.26 -0.56
C VAL A 40 -17.20 -7.31 0.09
N GLY A 41 -16.90 -7.75 1.31
CA GLY A 41 -17.76 -8.66 2.06
C GLY A 41 -17.80 -10.06 1.46
N THR A 42 -19.00 -10.61 1.30
CA THR A 42 -19.23 -11.96 0.76
C THR A 42 -18.78 -12.10 -0.70
N ASP A 43 -18.74 -10.99 -1.44
CA ASP A 43 -18.28 -10.98 -2.84
C ASP A 43 -16.78 -11.27 -2.99
N ALA A 44 -16.02 -11.27 -1.88
CA ALA A 44 -14.60 -11.66 -1.88
C ALA A 44 -14.36 -13.07 -2.44
N ALA A 45 -15.37 -13.95 -2.44
CA ALA A 45 -15.29 -15.30 -2.97
C ALA A 45 -15.59 -15.39 -4.49
N ARG A 46 -16.00 -14.29 -5.14
CA ARG A 46 -16.27 -14.29 -6.59
C ARG A 46 -14.96 -14.40 -7.38
N PRO A 47 -14.89 -15.24 -8.42
CA PRO A 47 -13.68 -15.40 -9.23
C PRO A 47 -13.13 -14.08 -9.81
N SER A 48 -14.01 -13.16 -10.22
CA SER A 48 -13.60 -11.85 -10.74
C SER A 48 -12.91 -10.98 -9.68
N VAL A 49 -13.39 -11.01 -8.44
CA VAL A 49 -12.75 -10.30 -7.32
C VAL A 49 -11.42 -10.92 -6.97
N GLU A 50 -11.31 -12.25 -7.04
CA GLU A 50 -10.04 -12.92 -6.79
C GLU A 50 -8.98 -12.59 -7.86
N VAL A 51 -9.35 -12.53 -9.15
CA VAL A 51 -8.44 -12.09 -10.22
C VAL A 51 -7.98 -10.66 -9.97
N MET A 52 -8.90 -9.75 -9.65
CA MET A 52 -8.56 -8.36 -9.37
C MET A 52 -7.69 -8.23 -8.12
N GLY A 53 -8.00 -8.97 -7.05
CA GLY A 53 -7.19 -9.00 -5.82
C GLY A 53 -5.76 -9.48 -6.08
N ARG A 54 -5.57 -10.47 -6.96
CA ARG A 54 -4.24 -10.90 -7.38
C ARG A 54 -3.50 -9.84 -8.19
N ALA A 55 -4.18 -9.17 -9.12
CA ALA A 55 -3.58 -8.10 -9.90
C ALA A 55 -3.12 -6.93 -9.02
N LEU A 56 -3.97 -6.50 -8.06
CA LEU A 56 -3.62 -5.49 -7.07
C LEU A 56 -2.46 -5.95 -6.18
N GLY A 57 -2.49 -7.20 -5.73
CA GLY A 57 -1.40 -7.78 -4.94
C GLY A 57 -0.06 -7.80 -5.69
N ALA A 58 -0.06 -8.18 -6.96
CA ALA A 58 1.14 -8.16 -7.80
C ALA A 58 1.68 -6.73 -8.00
N ARG A 59 0.80 -5.73 -8.19
CA ARG A 59 1.16 -4.30 -8.22
C ARG A 59 1.89 -3.89 -6.94
N ASP A 60 1.35 -4.24 -5.78
CA ASP A 60 1.94 -3.86 -4.50
C ASP A 60 3.28 -4.55 -4.25
N VAL A 61 3.42 -5.82 -4.65
CA VAL A 61 4.71 -6.52 -4.63
C VAL A 61 5.73 -5.80 -5.51
N ALA A 62 5.37 -5.41 -6.73
CA ALA A 62 6.28 -4.73 -7.64
C ALA A 62 6.74 -3.37 -7.08
N LEU A 63 5.79 -2.55 -6.58
CA LEU A 63 6.10 -1.25 -5.99
C LEU A 63 6.96 -1.37 -4.73
N GLY A 64 6.63 -2.31 -3.85
CA GLY A 64 7.39 -2.54 -2.61
C GLY A 64 8.79 -3.10 -2.88
N LEU A 65 8.94 -4.05 -3.81
CA LEU A 65 10.25 -4.55 -4.21
C LEU A 65 11.08 -3.47 -4.90
N GLY A 66 10.48 -2.65 -5.76
CA GLY A 66 11.16 -1.52 -6.38
C GLY A 66 11.76 -0.55 -5.35
N ALA A 67 10.98 -0.18 -4.33
CA ALA A 67 11.46 0.63 -3.21
C ALA A 67 12.58 -0.06 -2.41
N LEU A 68 12.43 -1.36 -2.09
CA LEU A 68 13.44 -2.12 -1.34
C LEU A 68 14.75 -2.29 -2.12
N LEU A 69 14.69 -2.47 -3.44
CA LEU A 69 15.87 -2.56 -4.29
C LEU A 69 16.54 -1.20 -4.42
N ALA A 70 15.76 -0.12 -4.60
CA ALA A 70 16.28 1.25 -4.59
C ALA A 70 16.98 1.58 -3.26
N LEU A 71 16.41 1.18 -2.11
CA LEU A 71 17.00 1.37 -0.78
C LEU A 71 18.29 0.58 -0.54
N ARG A 72 18.47 -0.55 -1.23
CA ARG A 72 19.67 -1.40 -1.12
C ARG A 72 20.84 -0.89 -1.94
N GLY A 73 20.57 -0.18 -3.03
CA GLY A 73 21.57 0.54 -3.81
C GLY A 73 21.45 2.05 -3.64
N ASP A 74 21.95 2.78 -4.63
CA ASP A 74 21.85 4.24 -4.75
C ASP A 74 20.76 4.64 -5.76
N GLY A 75 19.67 3.88 -5.82
CA GLY A 75 18.55 4.14 -6.72
C GLY A 75 17.56 5.17 -6.12
N PRO A 76 16.74 5.84 -6.93
CA PRO A 76 15.81 6.86 -6.45
C PRO A 76 14.65 6.22 -5.66
N VAL A 77 14.72 6.23 -4.33
CA VAL A 77 13.71 5.63 -3.46
C VAL A 77 12.42 6.44 -3.49
N ARG A 78 12.54 7.76 -3.57
CA ARG A 78 11.43 8.70 -3.60
C ARG A 78 10.37 8.33 -4.64
N GLY A 79 10.78 8.04 -5.88
CA GLY A 79 9.84 7.73 -6.97
C GLY A 79 9.00 6.49 -6.70
N TRP A 80 9.58 5.46 -6.05
CA TRP A 80 8.84 4.26 -5.66
C TRP A 80 7.86 4.51 -4.52
N LEU A 81 8.21 5.35 -3.56
CA LEU A 81 7.30 5.75 -2.49
C LEU A 81 6.14 6.59 -3.04
N GLU A 82 6.40 7.55 -3.93
CA GLU A 82 5.35 8.36 -4.58
C GLU A 82 4.40 7.51 -5.41
N ALA A 83 4.93 6.56 -6.20
CA ALA A 83 4.10 5.61 -6.96
C ALA A 83 3.26 4.71 -6.03
N GLY A 84 3.83 4.26 -4.91
CA GLY A 84 3.10 3.56 -3.85
C GLY A 84 1.97 4.40 -3.26
N GLY A 85 2.25 5.66 -2.92
CA GLY A 85 1.24 6.59 -2.40
C GLY A 85 0.11 6.85 -3.41
N LEU A 86 0.44 6.96 -4.71
CA LEU A 86 -0.56 7.11 -5.76
C LEU A 86 -1.48 5.89 -5.88
N ALA A 87 -0.90 4.69 -5.77
CA ALA A 87 -1.67 3.45 -5.75
C ALA A 87 -2.67 3.42 -4.58
N ASP A 88 -2.22 3.79 -3.38
CA ASP A 88 -3.07 3.82 -2.18
C ASP A 88 -4.15 4.91 -2.28
N ALA A 89 -3.85 6.05 -2.90
CA ALA A 89 -4.83 7.10 -3.16
C ALA A 89 -5.95 6.60 -4.10
N GLY A 90 -5.60 5.77 -5.09
CA GLY A 90 -6.57 5.06 -5.92
C GLY A 90 -7.48 4.15 -5.10
N ASP A 91 -6.92 3.41 -4.14
CA ASP A 91 -7.67 2.49 -3.28
C ASP A 91 -8.59 3.26 -2.30
N VAL A 92 -8.15 4.42 -1.80
CA VAL A 92 -9.00 5.37 -1.05
C VAL A 92 -10.17 5.85 -1.90
N ALA A 93 -9.90 6.33 -3.12
CA ALA A 93 -10.93 6.82 -4.03
C ALA A 93 -11.95 5.72 -4.36
N ALA A 94 -11.49 4.51 -4.69
CA ALA A 94 -12.34 3.35 -4.94
C ALA A 94 -13.22 3.01 -3.72
N THR A 95 -12.66 3.08 -2.51
CA THR A 95 -13.39 2.82 -1.26
C THR A 95 -14.49 3.87 -1.01
N ILE A 96 -14.20 5.15 -1.28
CA ILE A 96 -15.17 6.24 -1.14
C ILE A 96 -16.28 6.12 -2.19
N LEU A 97 -15.94 5.81 -3.45
CA LEU A 97 -16.93 5.64 -4.51
C LEU A 97 -17.86 4.44 -4.25
N ALA A 98 -17.36 3.38 -3.60
CA ALA A 98 -18.14 2.22 -3.21
C ALA A 98 -18.78 2.30 -1.81
N TRP A 99 -18.71 3.46 -1.13
CA TRP A 99 -18.95 3.59 0.31
C TRP A 99 -20.29 3.05 0.82
N ARG A 100 -21.37 3.21 0.03
CA ARG A 100 -22.73 2.78 0.39
C ARG A 100 -22.97 1.29 0.14
N ASN A 101 -22.18 0.67 -0.73
CA ASN A 101 -22.34 -0.71 -1.16
C ASN A 101 -21.38 -1.67 -0.44
N GLY A 102 -20.36 -1.14 0.24
CA GLY A 102 -19.36 -1.93 0.98
C GLY A 102 -19.78 -2.34 2.40
N PRO A 103 -19.05 -3.29 3.03
CA PRO A 103 -19.27 -3.71 4.42
C PRO A 103 -19.14 -2.53 5.40
N ARG A 104 -20.10 -2.38 6.32
CA ARG A 104 -20.22 -1.21 7.21
C ARG A 104 -18.97 -0.95 8.07
N PHE A 105 -18.32 -2.01 8.56
CA PHE A 105 -17.12 -1.92 9.40
C PHE A 105 -15.83 -2.10 8.61
N GLY A 106 -15.80 -3.02 7.65
CA GLY A 106 -14.59 -3.32 6.87
C GLY A 106 -14.12 -2.15 6.00
N ARG A 107 -15.03 -1.29 5.52
CA ARG A 107 -14.67 -0.07 4.77
C ARG A 107 -13.76 0.89 5.54
N TRP A 108 -13.93 0.99 6.86
CA TRP A 108 -13.09 1.85 7.69
C TRP A 108 -11.68 1.30 7.85
N LEU A 109 -11.54 -0.03 7.95
CA LEU A 109 -10.23 -0.69 7.98
C LEU A 109 -9.46 -0.41 6.69
N VAL A 110 -10.11 -0.61 5.54
CA VAL A 110 -9.48 -0.40 4.23
C VAL A 110 -9.13 1.07 4.04
N LEU A 111 -10.06 1.98 4.36
CA LEU A 111 -9.81 3.41 4.26
C LEU A 111 -8.64 3.85 5.16
N ALA A 112 -8.57 3.38 6.40
CA ALA A 112 -7.49 3.71 7.33
C ALA A 112 -6.14 3.17 6.84
N ALA A 113 -6.09 1.93 6.34
CA ALA A 113 -4.88 1.34 5.80
C ALA A 113 -4.36 2.11 4.57
N ALA A 114 -5.23 2.35 3.60
CA ALA A 114 -4.86 3.05 2.36
C ALA A 114 -4.48 4.52 2.64
N THR A 115 -5.24 5.23 3.47
CA THR A 115 -4.90 6.61 3.87
C THR A 115 -3.57 6.65 4.63
N GLY A 116 -3.31 5.66 5.50
CA GLY A 116 -2.03 5.54 6.20
C GLY A 116 -0.85 5.39 5.25
N GLY A 117 -1.01 4.60 4.18
CA GLY A 117 0.00 4.45 3.13
C GLY A 117 0.24 5.72 2.31
N VAL A 118 -0.82 6.47 1.98
CA VAL A 118 -0.72 7.81 1.36
C VAL A 118 0.07 8.76 2.24
N VAL A 119 -0.33 8.89 3.51
CA VAL A 119 0.30 9.81 4.47
C VAL A 119 1.76 9.43 4.68
N ALA A 120 2.07 8.15 4.88
CA ALA A 120 3.44 7.68 5.02
C ALA A 120 4.28 8.00 3.78
N SER A 121 3.74 7.81 2.58
CA SER A 121 4.45 8.12 1.33
C SER A 121 4.74 9.61 1.20
N VAL A 122 3.75 10.47 1.47
CA VAL A 122 3.90 11.95 1.42
C VAL A 122 4.95 12.45 2.41
N LEU A 123 5.01 11.86 3.60
CA LEU A 123 5.95 12.28 4.64
C LEU A 123 7.38 11.75 4.40
N LEU A 124 7.52 10.54 3.87
CA LEU A 124 8.82 9.89 3.71
C LEU A 124 9.51 10.23 2.39
N ALA A 125 8.76 10.38 1.30
CA ALA A 125 9.29 10.60 -0.04
C ALA A 125 10.23 11.83 -0.14
N PRO A 126 9.95 12.98 0.49
CA PRO A 126 10.84 14.14 0.44
C PRO A 126 12.14 13.97 1.23
N LEU A 127 12.17 13.04 2.20
CA LEU A 127 13.26 12.90 3.18
C LEU A 127 14.21 11.74 2.88
N VAL A 128 13.80 10.78 2.03
CA VAL A 128 14.48 9.49 1.88
C VAL A 128 15.77 9.55 1.04
N ASP A 129 15.85 10.55 0.16
CA ASP A 129 16.95 10.79 -0.79
C ASP A 129 17.64 12.15 -0.51
N GLN A 130 17.52 12.69 0.71
CA GLN A 130 18.24 13.90 1.12
C GLN A 130 19.61 13.54 1.71
N ASP A 131 20.67 14.01 1.06
CA ASP A 131 22.05 13.98 1.56
C ASP A 131 22.33 15.15 2.51
#